data_AF-A0A7T5R6A3-F1
#
_entry.id   AF-A0A7T5R6A3-F1
#
_cell.length_a   1.000
_cell.length_b   1.000
_cell.length_c   1.000
_cell.angle_alpha   90.00
_cell.angle_beta   90.00
_cell.angle_gamma   90.00
#
_symmetry.space_group_name_H-M   'P 1'
#
loop_
_entity.id
_entity.type
_entity.pdbx_description
1 polymer ?
#
loop_
_entity_poly.entity_id
_entity_poly.type
_entity_poly.pdbx_seq_one_letter_code
_entity_poly.pdbx_strand_id
1 'polypeptide(L)'
;MKNRRVAALAVLSVAGVVFSGCLSGVKFFSETCAFNESCPYFFGYPACYFGFALFLSMAIMLIAYRFSVVGLAGALRALVAVSGVGVLFAGYFTLLETPVLFKEGIYAYVLGLPTCAYGLLVFAAIFVIALLALRSAPAAE
;
A
#
# COMPACT_ATOMS: atom_id res chain seq x y z
N MET A 1 -16.48 -18.14 -0.72
CA MET A 1 -15.70 -17.21 -1.58
C MET A 1 -15.48 -15.84 -0.93
N LYS A 2 -16.54 -15.21 -0.41
CA LYS A 2 -16.51 -13.91 0.29
C LYS A 2 -15.46 -13.82 1.42
N ASN A 3 -15.41 -14.81 2.32
CA ASN A 3 -14.43 -14.82 3.42
C ASN A 3 -12.97 -14.99 2.97
N ARG A 4 -12.69 -15.74 1.89
CA ARG A 4 -11.32 -15.91 1.38
C ARG A 4 -10.75 -14.60 0.83
N ARG A 5 -11.57 -13.81 0.12
CA ARG A 5 -11.15 -12.50 -0.41
C ARG A 5 -10.90 -11.49 0.71
N VAL A 6 -11.79 -11.43 1.69
CA VAL A 6 -11.60 -10.54 2.86
C VAL A 6 -10.37 -10.94 3.67
N ALA A 7 -10.13 -12.24 3.88
CA ALA A 7 -8.92 -12.71 4.52
C ALA A 7 -7.65 -12.33 3.73
N ALA A 8 -7.66 -12.48 2.40
CA ALA A 8 -6.54 -12.07 1.55
C ALA A 8 -6.28 -10.55 1.64
N LEU A 9 -7.34 -9.73 1.63
CA LEU A 9 -7.24 -8.28 1.81
C LEU A 9 -6.64 -7.94 3.18
N ALA A 10 -7.07 -8.62 4.25
CA ALA A 10 -6.52 -8.42 5.59
C ALA A 10 -5.04 -8.77 5.66
N VAL A 11 -4.64 -9.91 5.09
CA VAL A 11 -3.23 -10.32 5.05
C VAL A 11 -2.39 -9.31 4.26
N LEU A 12 -2.87 -8.87 3.09
CA LEU A 12 -2.16 -7.89 2.26
C LEU A 12 -2.06 -6.51 2.93
N SER A 13 -3.14 -6.03 3.56
CA SER A 13 -3.12 -4.76 4.28
C SER A 13 -2.17 -4.83 5.48
N VAL A 14 -2.22 -5.89 6.28
CA VAL A 14 -1.32 -6.06 7.44
C VAL A 14 0.14 -6.22 6.99
N ALA A 15 0.41 -7.01 5.95
CA ALA A 15 1.74 -7.12 5.38
C ALA A 15 2.25 -5.76 4.89
N GLY A 16 1.39 -4.98 4.24
CA GLY A 16 1.69 -3.59 3.83
C GLY A 16 2.00 -2.68 5.01
N VAL A 17 1.23 -2.74 6.10
CA VAL A 17 1.48 -1.98 7.34
C VAL A 17 2.83 -2.35 7.94
N VAL A 18 3.14 -3.64 8.04
CA VAL A 18 4.41 -4.10 8.61
C VAL A 18 5.57 -3.65 7.73
N PHE A 19 5.48 -3.84 6.41
CA PHE A 19 6.54 -3.46 5.47
C PHE A 19 6.79 -1.95 5.47
N SER A 20 5.75 -1.15 5.25
CA SER A 20 5.86 0.32 5.26
C SER A 20 6.17 0.89 6.65
N GLY A 21 5.72 0.23 7.71
CA GLY A 21 6.04 0.57 9.10
C GLY A 21 7.51 0.34 9.43
N CYS A 22 8.12 -0.75 8.93
CA CYS A 22 9.56 -0.97 9.04
C CYS A 22 10.36 0.12 8.31
N LEU A 23 9.98 0.43 7.06
CA LEU A 23 10.64 1.50 6.29
C LEU A 23 10.53 2.86 6.98
N SER A 24 9.34 3.17 7.48
CA SER A 24 9.05 4.40 8.22
C SER A 24 9.85 4.46 9.52
N GLY A 25 9.87 3.36 10.28
CA GLY A 25 10.61 3.26 11.53
C GLY A 25 12.10 3.48 11.35
N VAL A 26 12.74 2.79 10.40
CA VAL A 26 14.17 2.98 10.12
C VAL A 26 14.46 4.41 9.71
N LYS A 27 13.63 5.00 8.84
CA LYS A 27 13.80 6.41 8.42
C LYS A 27 13.66 7.39 9.59
N PHE A 28 12.78 7.09 10.55
CA PHE A 28 12.55 7.92 11.73
C PHE A 28 13.72 7.83 12.73
N PHE A 29 14.30 6.65 12.94
CA PHE A 29 15.36 6.44 13.94
C PHE A 29 16.77 6.67 13.41
N SER A 30 17.02 6.38 12.13
CA SER A 30 18.37 6.40 11.56
C SER A 30 18.57 7.53 10.55
N GLU A 31 17.52 8.29 10.22
CA GLU A 31 17.46 9.30 9.15
C GLU A 31 17.85 8.78 7.74
N THR A 32 18.22 7.51 7.62
CA THR A 32 18.55 6.80 6.39
C THR A 32 17.37 5.94 5.93
N CYS A 33 17.24 5.73 4.62
CA CYS A 33 16.27 4.76 4.11
C CYS A 33 16.80 3.34 4.41
N ALA A 34 15.90 2.41 4.75
CA ALA A 34 16.27 1.06 5.18
C ALA A 34 17.15 0.30 4.18
N PHE A 35 17.03 0.64 2.89
CA PHE A 35 17.81 0.05 1.81
C PHE A 35 18.88 0.98 1.24
N ASN A 36 19.25 2.03 1.98
CA ASN A 36 20.25 3.02 1.60
C ASN A 36 20.00 3.67 0.22
N GLU A 37 18.73 3.77 -0.18
CA GLU A 37 18.26 4.36 -1.43
C GLU A 37 17.73 5.80 -1.22
N SER A 38 17.64 6.58 -2.30
CA SER A 38 17.10 7.94 -2.28
C SER A 38 15.58 7.95 -2.18
N CYS A 39 15.01 8.00 -0.97
CA CYS A 39 13.55 8.08 -0.83
C CYS A 39 13.01 9.44 -1.33
N PRO A 40 11.96 9.45 -2.18
CA PRO A 40 11.31 10.69 -2.57
C PRO A 40 10.54 11.31 -1.40
N TYR A 41 10.50 12.64 -1.41
CA TYR A 41 9.76 13.43 -0.42
C TYR A 41 8.45 13.94 -1.02
N PHE A 42 7.39 13.88 -0.22
CA PHE A 42 6.06 14.42 -0.52
C PHE A 42 5.64 15.36 0.61
N PHE A 43 5.33 16.61 0.29
CA PHE A 43 5.00 17.65 1.30
C PHE A 43 6.03 17.79 2.44
N GLY A 44 7.32 17.58 2.15
CA GLY A 44 8.40 17.68 3.15
C GLY A 44 8.57 16.42 4.02
N TYR A 45 7.77 15.38 3.81
CA TYR A 45 7.88 14.10 4.51
C TYR A 45 8.24 12.97 3.55
N PRO A 46 8.95 11.91 3.99
CA PRO A 46 9.30 10.79 3.12
C PRO A 46 8.05 10.02 2.68
N ALA A 47 8.03 9.59 1.41
CA ALA A 47 6.88 8.91 0.81
C ALA A 47 6.43 7.63 1.56
N CYS A 48 7.35 6.97 2.26
CA CYS A 48 7.06 5.77 3.06
C CYS A 48 6.07 6.03 4.21
N TYR A 49 6.02 7.23 4.79
CA TYR A 49 5.04 7.60 5.82
C TYR A 49 3.61 7.64 5.27
N PHE A 50 3.45 8.14 4.05
CA PHE A 50 2.15 8.16 3.37
C PHE A 50 1.71 6.74 3.01
N GLY A 51 2.64 5.92 2.51
CA GLY A 51 2.38 4.49 2.27
C GLY A 51 1.90 3.79 3.53
N PHE A 52 2.56 4.03 4.67
CA PHE A 52 2.16 3.50 5.97
C PHE A 52 0.76 3.96 6.38
N ALA A 53 0.45 5.24 6.29
CA ALA A 53 -0.87 5.77 6.62
C ALA A 53 -1.98 5.13 5.76
N LEU A 54 -1.72 4.94 4.46
CA LEU A 54 -2.67 4.31 3.54
C LEU A 54 -2.89 2.83 3.88
N PHE A 55 -1.83 2.04 4.12
CA PHE A 55 -1.99 0.65 4.55
C PHE A 55 -2.66 0.54 5.92
N LEU A 56 -2.33 1.42 6.85
CA LEU A 56 -2.90 1.46 8.19
C LEU A 56 -4.40 1.76 8.15
N SER A 57 -4.83 2.74 7.36
CA SER A 57 -6.25 3.06 7.20
C SER A 57 -7.05 1.88 6.62
N MET A 58 -6.50 1.14 5.65
CA MET A 58 -7.14 -0.08 5.14
C MET A 58 -7.22 -1.19 6.20
N ALA A 59 -6.15 -1.38 6.98
CA ALA A 59 -6.15 -2.34 8.09
C ALA A 59 -7.20 -1.97 9.16
N ILE A 60 -7.31 -0.69 9.52
CA ILE A 60 -8.32 -0.18 10.46
C ILE A 60 -9.73 -0.44 9.91
N MET A 61 -10.00 -0.19 8.64
CA MET A 61 -11.31 -0.45 8.03
C MET A 61 -11.68 -1.94 8.05
N LEU A 62 -10.71 -2.83 7.86
CA LEU A 62 -10.94 -4.28 7.97
C LEU A 62 -11.15 -4.74 9.41
N ILE A 63 -10.47 -4.13 10.38
CA ILE A 63 -10.71 -4.34 11.81
C ILE A 63 -12.11 -3.84 12.18
N ALA A 64 -12.51 -2.65 11.73
CA ALA A 64 -13.84 -2.10 11.96
C ALA A 64 -14.95 -2.99 11.37
N TYR A 65 -14.70 -3.59 10.20
CA TYR A 65 -15.59 -4.62 9.63
C TYR A 65 -15.66 -5.87 10.53
N ARG A 66 -14.55 -6.31 11.13
CA ARG A 66 -14.51 -7.48 12.02
C ARG A 66 -15.33 -7.27 13.29
N PHE A 67 -15.39 -6.04 13.81
CA PHE A 67 -16.22 -5.63 14.94
C PHE A 67 -17.66 -5.24 14.54
N SER A 68 -18.05 -5.46 13.27
CA SER A 68 -19.38 -5.13 12.74
C SER A 68 -19.79 -3.66 12.87
N VAL A 69 -18.81 -2.75 13.02
CA VAL A 69 -19.04 -1.29 13.08
C VAL A 69 -19.40 -0.75 11.69
N VAL A 70 -18.82 -1.35 10.65
CA VAL A 70 -19.02 -0.95 9.26
C VAL A 70 -19.51 -2.15 8.45
N GLY A 71 -20.51 -1.96 7.60
CA GLY A 71 -20.97 -2.98 6.67
C GLY A 71 -19.89 -3.35 5.64
N LEU A 72 -19.94 -4.58 5.11
CA LEU A 72 -18.94 -5.05 4.15
C LEU A 72 -18.84 -4.14 2.91
N ALA A 73 -19.96 -3.64 2.40
CA ALA A 73 -19.98 -2.77 1.22
C ALA A 73 -19.24 -1.45 1.51
N GLY A 74 -19.42 -0.88 2.71
CA GLY A 74 -18.70 0.31 3.17
C GLY A 74 -17.19 0.06 3.27
N ALA A 75 -16.79 -1.04 3.91
CA ALA A 75 -15.37 -1.40 4.04
C ALA A 75 -14.71 -1.63 2.67
N LEU A 76 -15.37 -2.35 1.75
CA LEU A 76 -14.84 -2.59 0.41
C LEU A 76 -14.74 -1.30 -0.43
N ARG A 77 -15.74 -0.40 -0.35
CA ARG A 77 -15.67 0.91 -1.01
C ARG A 77 -14.50 1.74 -0.49
N ALA A 78 -14.32 1.76 0.84
CA ALA A 78 -13.18 2.43 1.46
C ALA A 78 -11.85 1.84 0.99
N LEU A 79 -11.73 0.50 0.95
CA LEU A 79 -10.53 -0.18 0.45
C LEU A 79 -10.25 0.18 -1.01
N VAL A 80 -11.26 0.17 -1.89
CA VAL A 80 -11.10 0.55 -3.31
C VAL A 80 -10.65 2.01 -3.43
N ALA A 81 -11.24 2.93 -2.67
CA ALA A 81 -10.86 4.34 -2.70
C ALA A 81 -9.42 4.56 -2.22
N VAL A 82 -9.07 4.02 -1.05
CA VAL A 82 -7.74 4.18 -0.45
C VAL A 82 -6.67 3.46 -1.28
N SER A 83 -6.91 2.24 -1.73
CA SER A 83 -5.95 1.53 -2.59
C SER A 83 -5.83 2.17 -3.98
N GLY A 84 -6.90 2.76 -4.52
CA GLY A 84 -6.83 3.54 -5.76
C GLY A 84 -5.93 4.76 -5.62
N VAL A 85 -6.06 5.52 -4.52
CA VAL A 85 -5.14 6.62 -4.19
C VAL A 85 -3.70 6.09 -4.01
N GLY A 86 -3.54 4.95 -3.32
CA GLY A 86 -2.24 4.31 -3.14
C GLY A 86 -1.57 3.88 -4.45
N VAL A 87 -2.32 3.35 -5.42
CA VAL A 87 -1.82 3.02 -6.75
C VAL A 87 -1.35 4.27 -7.49
N LEU A 88 -2.13 5.35 -7.47
CA LEU A 88 -1.73 6.61 -8.12
C LEU A 88 -0.49 7.22 -7.46
N PHE A 89 -0.46 7.24 -6.13
CA PHE A 89 0.65 7.76 -5.33
C PHE A 89 1.93 6.96 -5.58
N ALA A 90 1.90 5.64 -5.35
CA ALA A 90 3.06 4.78 -5.55
C ALA A 90 3.49 4.72 -7.02
N GLY A 91 2.53 4.77 -7.95
CA GLY A 91 2.79 4.80 -9.38
C GLY A 91 3.55 6.05 -9.80
N TYR A 92 3.14 7.23 -9.33
CA TYR A 92 3.82 8.48 -9.60
C TYR A 92 5.27 8.47 -9.10
N PHE A 93 5.52 8.03 -7.87
CA PHE A 93 6.87 7.95 -7.33
C PHE A 93 7.73 6.88 -7.99
N THR A 94 7.15 5.73 -8.36
CA THR A 94 7.86 4.70 -9.12
C THR A 94 8.35 5.26 -10.47
N LEU A 95 7.54 6.09 -11.14
CA LEU A 95 7.94 6.75 -12.39
C LEU A 95 9.08 7.77 -12.19
N LEU A 96 9.10 8.47 -11.05
CA LEU A 96 10.20 9.38 -10.70
C LEU A 96 11.51 8.65 -10.40
N GLU A 97 11.44 7.43 -9.87
CA GLU A 97 12.63 6.62 -9.54
C GLU A 97 13.12 5.77 -10.74
N THR A 98 12.26 5.39 -11.68
CA THR A 98 12.67 4.66 -12.89
C THR A 98 13.83 5.27 -13.69
N PRO A 99 13.99 6.59 -13.89
CA PRO A 99 15.14 7.13 -14.61
C PRO A 99 16.48 6.87 -13.90
N VAL A 100 16.50 6.73 -12.57
CA VAL A 100 17.70 6.34 -11.81
C VAL A 100 18.01 4.86 -12.05
N LEU A 101 16.98 4.02 -12.01
CA LEU A 101 17.09 2.58 -12.36
C LEU A 101 17.63 2.36 -13.77
N PHE A 102 17.24 3.17 -14.75
CA PHE A 102 17.74 3.08 -16.13
C PHE A 102 19.17 3.60 -16.31
N LYS A 103 19.65 4.51 -15.44
CA LYS A 103 21.00 5.07 -15.51
C LYS A 103 22.03 4.24 -14.75
N GLU A 104 21.68 3.78 -13.56
CA GLU A 104 22.61 3.06 -12.65
C GLU A 104 22.35 1.54 -12.61
N GLY A 105 21.27 1.08 -13.25
CA GLY A 105 20.93 -0.33 -13.37
C GLY A 105 20.29 -0.93 -12.12
N ILE A 106 20.07 -2.25 -12.17
CA ILE A 106 19.39 -3.05 -11.13
C ILE A 106 20.21 -3.10 -9.82
N TYR A 107 21.52 -2.81 -9.89
CA TYR A 107 22.44 -2.81 -8.75
C TYR A 107 22.33 -1.56 -7.87
N ALA A 108 21.64 -0.51 -8.35
CA ALA A 108 21.38 0.69 -7.57
C ALA A 108 20.43 0.45 -6.38
N TYR A 109 19.70 -0.67 -6.39
CA TYR A 109 18.69 -1.00 -5.38
C TYR A 109 18.97 -2.36 -4.75
N VAL A 110 19.00 -2.42 -3.41
CA VAL A 110 19.29 -3.65 -2.64
C VAL A 110 18.29 -4.77 -2.93
N LEU A 111 17.03 -4.43 -3.19
CA LEU A 111 15.96 -5.36 -3.53
C LEU A 111 15.80 -5.57 -5.06
N GLY A 112 16.62 -4.90 -5.88
CA GLY A 112 16.54 -4.92 -7.34
C GLY A 112 15.44 -4.01 -7.93
N LEU A 113 14.45 -3.60 -7.13
CA LEU A 113 13.45 -2.58 -7.48
C LEU A 113 13.32 -1.53 -6.35
N PRO A 114 12.89 -0.30 -6.67
CA PRO A 114 12.62 0.72 -5.67
C PRO A 114 11.51 0.27 -4.72
N THR A 115 11.61 0.65 -3.44
CA THR A 115 10.57 0.32 -2.44
C THR A 115 9.18 0.83 -2.81
N CYS A 116 9.09 1.93 -3.56
CA CYS A 116 7.84 2.45 -4.11
C CYS A 116 7.15 1.46 -5.08
N ALA A 117 7.91 0.70 -5.87
CA ALA A 117 7.37 -0.30 -6.80
C ALA A 117 6.76 -1.49 -6.06
N TYR A 118 7.36 -1.92 -4.95
CA TYR A 118 6.76 -2.95 -4.10
C TYR A 118 5.44 -2.47 -3.48
N GLY A 119 5.41 -1.22 -3.01
CA GLY A 119 4.17 -0.59 -2.54
C GLY A 119 3.09 -0.58 -3.62
N LEU A 120 3.45 -0.20 -4.85
CA LEU A 120 2.55 -0.20 -6.00
C LEU A 120 1.95 -1.59 -6.27
N LEU A 121 2.77 -2.64 -6.27
CA LEU A 121 2.30 -4.02 -6.48
C LEU A 121 1.27 -4.44 -5.42
N VAL A 122 1.53 -4.13 -4.15
CA VAL A 122 0.62 -4.48 -3.06
C VAL A 122 -0.68 -3.66 -3.15
N PHE A 123 -0.61 -2.34 -3.39
CA PHE A 123 -1.81 -1.53 -3.59
C PHE A 123 -2.65 -2.00 -4.80
N ALA A 124 -2.00 -2.35 -5.91
CA ALA A 124 -2.67 -2.85 -7.10
C ALA A 124 -3.36 -4.20 -6.83
N ALA A 125 -2.70 -5.11 -6.11
CA ALA A 125 -3.30 -6.39 -5.71
C ALA A 125 -4.53 -6.19 -4.82
N ILE A 126 -4.44 -5.31 -3.81
CA ILE A 126 -5.57 -4.96 -2.93
C ILE A 126 -6.70 -4.35 -3.75
N PHE A 127 -6.40 -3.40 -4.65
CA PHE A 127 -7.38 -2.72 -5.48
C PHE A 127 -8.15 -3.70 -6.36
N VAL A 128 -7.45 -4.59 -7.07
CA VAL A 128 -8.08 -5.60 -7.94
C VAL A 128 -8.94 -6.56 -7.12
N ILE A 129 -8.42 -7.09 -6.01
CA ILE A 129 -9.18 -8.04 -5.16
C ILE A 129 -10.40 -7.35 -4.54
N ALA A 130 -10.27 -6.10 -4.09
CA ALA A 130 -11.35 -5.31 -3.52
C ALA A 130 -12.43 -4.98 -4.56
N LEU A 131 -12.04 -4.62 -5.79
CA LEU A 131 -12.98 -4.41 -6.90
C LEU A 131 -13.73 -5.69 -7.28
N LEU A 132 -13.02 -6.81 -7.38
CA LEU A 132 -13.65 -8.11 -7.66
C LEU A 132 -14.59 -8.53 -6.54
N ALA A 133 -14.22 -8.27 -5.29
CA ALA A 133 -15.07 -8.51 -4.11
C ALA A 133 -16.31 -7.62 -4.13
N LEU A 134 -16.17 -6.33 -4.47
CA LEU A 134 -17.27 -5.37 -4.55
C LEU A 134 -18.25 -5.71 -5.67
N ARG A 135 -17.76 -6.06 -6.87
CA ARG A 135 -18.61 -6.51 -7.99
C ARG A 135 -19.35 -7.81 -7.69
N SER A 136 -18.75 -8.69 -6.89
CA SER A 136 -19.38 -9.95 -6.48
C SER A 136 -20.31 -9.81 -5.28
N ALA A 137 -20.27 -8.68 -4.57
CA ALA A 137 -21.24 -8.40 -3.53
C ALA A 137 -22.52 -7.97 -4.25
N PRO A 138 -23.67 -8.66 -4.04
CA PRO A 138 -24.93 -8.11 -4.50
C PRO A 138 -25.05 -6.70 -3.91
N ALA A 139 -25.47 -5.74 -4.73
CA ALA A 139 -25.79 -4.40 -4.27
C ALA A 139 -26.88 -4.53 -3.21
N ALA A 140 -26.48 -4.62 -1.95
CA ALA A 140 -27.38 -4.40 -0.83
C ALA A 140 -27.58 -2.89 -0.78
N GLU A 141 -28.68 -2.49 -1.44
CA GLU A 141 -29.61 -1.42 -1.09
C GLU A 141 -29.15 -0.45 0.00
#